data_AF-A0AAU6RSY7-F1
#
_entry.id   AF-A0AAU6RSY7-F1
#
_cell.length_a   1.000
_cell.length_b   1.000
_cell.length_c   1.000
_cell.angle_alpha   90.00
_cell.angle_beta   90.00
_cell.angle_gamma   90.00
#
_symmetry.space_group_name_H-M   'P 1'
#
loop_
_entity.id
_entity.type
_entity.pdbx_description
1 polymer ?
#
loop_
_entity_poly.entity_id
_entity_poly.type
_entity_poly.pdbx_seq_one_letter_code
_entity_poly.pdbx_strand_id
1 'polypeptide(L)'
;MDKGDITIIQHLIGYGVLKKYKNQYFITIDALKMYLEKNSRLNSDKTQEEKRTRISKRRNAIEIKLRDLIYFAFKTQYKEVEVREKILSAKSSKDHDKFAGIPTKKLMENSYFYLELKVIINKNWDLFSRVFEDKSKFTSSMDIVSEFRVDAHAKPITDEEYAFINYSLTWLEDKL
;
A
#
# COMPACT_ATOMS: atom_id res chain seq x y z
N MET A 1 -27.89 9.57 -6.91
CA MET A 1 -27.21 8.27 -6.69
C MET A 1 -27.22 7.53 -8.01
N ASP A 2 -26.05 7.15 -8.48
CA ASP A 2 -25.85 6.53 -9.79
C ASP A 2 -26.34 5.07 -9.78
N LYS A 3 -26.88 4.59 -10.90
CA LYS A 3 -27.53 3.27 -10.99
C LYS A 3 -26.55 2.09 -10.84
N GLY A 4 -25.26 2.32 -11.09
CA GLY A 4 -24.18 1.31 -10.93
C GLY A 4 -23.87 0.96 -9.47
N ASP A 5 -23.84 1.95 -8.57
CA ASP A 5 -23.50 1.77 -7.15
C ASP A 5 -24.56 0.95 -6.41
N ILE A 6 -25.82 1.12 -6.79
CA ILE A 6 -26.97 0.41 -6.20
C ILE A 6 -26.86 -1.09 -6.51
N THR A 7 -26.41 -1.43 -7.72
CA THR A 7 -26.29 -2.81 -8.16
C THR A 7 -25.19 -3.54 -7.40
N ILE A 8 -24.00 -2.93 -7.24
CA ILE A 8 -22.87 -3.54 -6.51
C ILE A 8 -23.20 -3.73 -5.02
N ILE A 9 -23.80 -2.71 -4.38
CA ILE A 9 -24.21 -2.80 -2.98
C ILE A 9 -25.28 -3.88 -2.78
N GLN A 10 -26.23 -4.02 -3.71
CA GLN A 10 -27.23 -5.09 -3.68
C GLN A 10 -26.59 -6.48 -3.79
N HIS A 11 -25.57 -6.64 -4.62
CA HIS A 11 -24.82 -7.91 -4.70
C HIS A 11 -24.07 -8.21 -3.40
N LEU A 12 -23.38 -7.22 -2.81
CA LEU A 12 -22.65 -7.40 -1.54
C LEU A 12 -23.57 -7.70 -0.34
N ILE A 13 -24.80 -7.20 -0.37
CA ILE A 13 -25.85 -7.57 0.58
C ILE A 13 -26.37 -9.00 0.30
N GLY A 14 -26.62 -9.34 -0.97
CA GLY A 14 -27.07 -10.67 -1.38
C GLY A 14 -26.06 -11.79 -1.06
N TYR A 15 -24.76 -11.46 -1.04
CA TYR A 15 -23.69 -12.37 -0.62
C TYR A 15 -23.45 -12.39 0.90
N GLY A 16 -24.21 -11.64 1.70
CA GLY A 16 -24.08 -11.62 3.16
C GLY A 16 -22.82 -10.92 3.69
N VAL A 17 -22.08 -10.21 2.83
CA VAL A 17 -20.85 -9.47 3.20
C VAL A 17 -21.19 -8.16 3.91
N LEU A 18 -22.22 -7.48 3.42
CA LEU A 18 -22.73 -6.26 4.02
C LEU A 18 -24.13 -6.48 4.59
N LYS A 19 -24.38 -5.88 5.76
CA LYS A 19 -25.70 -5.75 6.37
C LYS A 19 -26.08 -4.28 6.43
N LYS A 20 -27.26 -3.93 5.92
CA LYS A 20 -27.79 -2.57 6.01
C LYS A 20 -28.64 -2.43 7.26
N TYR A 21 -28.33 -1.46 8.12
CA TYR A 21 -29.15 -1.12 9.29
C TYR A 21 -29.19 0.40 9.48
N LYS A 22 -30.39 0.97 9.67
CA LYS A 22 -30.62 2.43 9.81
C LYS A 22 -29.84 3.27 8.77
N ASN A 23 -29.87 2.82 7.52
CA ASN A 23 -29.20 3.48 6.38
C ASN A 23 -27.66 3.51 6.43
N GLN A 24 -27.04 2.72 7.30
CA GLN A 24 -25.61 2.47 7.37
C GLN A 24 -25.30 1.02 6.95
N TYR A 25 -24.12 0.79 6.38
CA TYR A 25 -23.65 -0.53 5.96
C TYR A 25 -22.59 -1.05 6.94
N PHE A 26 -22.77 -2.30 7.37
CA PHE A 26 -21.89 -2.97 8.33
C PHE A 26 -21.36 -4.26 7.70
N ILE A 27 -20.07 -4.55 7.86
CA ILE A 27 -19.50 -5.84 7.42
C ILE A 27 -19.93 -6.92 8.43
N THR A 28 -20.33 -8.09 7.95
CA THR A 28 -20.74 -9.18 8.84
C THR A 28 -19.53 -9.90 9.45
N ILE A 29 -19.68 -10.36 10.69
CA ILE A 29 -18.67 -11.17 11.38
C ILE A 29 -18.39 -12.48 10.60
N ASP A 30 -19.42 -13.04 9.95
CA ASP A 30 -19.28 -14.25 9.14
C ASP A 30 -18.50 -14.03 7.83
N ALA A 31 -18.65 -12.88 7.17
CA ALA A 31 -17.83 -12.54 6.00
C ALA A 31 -16.35 -12.31 6.38
N LEU A 32 -16.11 -11.74 7.55
CA LEU A 32 -14.79 -11.66 8.16
C LEU A 32 -14.23 -13.06 8.45
N LYS A 33 -15.01 -13.94 9.07
CA LYS A 33 -14.61 -15.32 9.37
C LYS A 33 -14.30 -16.13 8.10
N MET A 34 -15.16 -16.07 7.09
CA MET A 34 -14.96 -16.75 5.80
C MET A 34 -13.71 -16.25 5.07
N TYR A 35 -13.43 -14.95 5.13
CA TYR A 35 -12.20 -14.38 4.59
C TYR A 35 -10.96 -14.90 5.35
N LEU A 36 -11.02 -14.98 6.68
CA LEU A 36 -9.93 -15.46 7.54
C LEU A 36 -9.66 -16.96 7.36
N GLU A 37 -10.71 -17.79 7.24
CA GLU A 37 -10.60 -19.24 7.05
C GLU A 37 -10.08 -19.61 5.66
N LYS A 38 -10.53 -18.92 4.61
CA LYS A 38 -10.07 -19.15 3.22
C LYS A 38 -8.62 -18.71 3.00
N ASN A 39 -8.12 -17.79 3.82
CA ASN A 39 -6.73 -17.31 3.82
C ASN A 39 -5.86 -17.96 4.92
N SER A 40 -6.29 -19.08 5.51
CA SER A 40 -5.60 -19.83 6.59
C SER A 40 -4.13 -20.23 6.34
N ARG A 41 -3.58 -20.02 5.13
CA ARG A 41 -2.12 -20.00 4.89
C ARG A 41 -1.39 -18.87 5.63
N LEU A 42 -2.12 -17.88 6.15
CA LEU A 42 -1.59 -16.81 7.01
C LEU A 42 -1.32 -17.28 8.45
N ASN A 43 -1.83 -18.43 8.87
CA ASN A 43 -1.76 -18.91 10.26
C ASN A 43 -0.54 -19.82 10.54
N SER A 44 0.46 -19.89 9.65
CA SER A 44 1.68 -20.66 9.91
C SER A 44 2.61 -19.99 10.92
N ASP A 45 2.53 -18.66 11.05
CA ASP A 45 3.45 -17.87 11.87
C ASP A 45 2.93 -17.82 13.30
N LYS A 46 3.56 -18.59 14.18
CA LYS A 46 3.13 -18.77 15.57
C LYS A 46 3.71 -17.69 16.49
N THR A 47 4.83 -17.09 16.10
CA THR A 47 5.55 -16.13 16.92
C THR A 47 5.45 -14.70 16.37
N GLN A 48 5.57 -13.73 17.27
CA GLN A 48 5.64 -12.31 16.89
C GLN A 48 6.83 -12.03 15.95
N GLU A 49 7.95 -12.72 16.14
CA GLU A 49 9.14 -12.59 15.30
C GLU A 49 8.91 -13.10 13.87
N GLU A 50 8.24 -14.24 13.70
CA GLU A 50 7.87 -14.76 12.38
C GLU A 50 6.94 -13.79 11.63
N LYS A 51 5.88 -13.32 12.30
CA LYS A 51 4.95 -12.32 11.74
C LYS A 51 5.68 -11.06 11.29
N ARG A 52 6.54 -10.52 12.15
CA ARG A 52 7.37 -9.32 11.87
C ARG A 52 8.31 -9.54 10.70
N THR A 53 9.02 -10.67 10.69
CA THR A 53 9.97 -11.02 9.63
C THR A 53 9.26 -11.15 8.29
N ARG A 54 8.08 -11.78 8.26
CA ARG A 54 7.29 -11.94 7.04
C ARG A 54 6.78 -10.60 6.51
N ILE A 55 6.23 -9.74 7.37
CA ILE A 55 5.81 -8.39 7.00
C ILE A 55 6.98 -7.59 6.43
N SER A 56 8.12 -7.59 7.12
CA SER A 56 9.33 -6.85 6.69
C SER A 56 9.82 -7.31 5.32
N LYS A 57 9.91 -8.63 5.09
CA LYS A 57 10.31 -9.20 3.80
C LYS A 57 9.38 -8.77 2.66
N ARG A 58 8.06 -8.89 2.87
CA ARG A 58 7.05 -8.50 1.86
C ARG A 58 7.09 -7.00 1.58
N ARG A 59 7.15 -6.18 2.63
CA ARG A 59 7.26 -4.73 2.50
C ARG A 59 8.50 -4.34 1.69
N ASN A 60 9.67 -4.90 2.00
CA ASN A 60 10.90 -4.60 1.28
C ASN A 60 10.79 -4.93 -0.22
N ALA A 61 10.16 -6.04 -0.57
CA ALA A 61 9.93 -6.41 -1.97
C ALA A 61 9.00 -5.41 -2.68
N ILE A 62 7.91 -5.01 -2.02
CA ILE A 62 7.00 -3.95 -2.52
C ILE A 62 7.75 -2.63 -2.69
N GLU A 63 8.61 -2.27 -1.74
CA GLU A 63 9.39 -1.02 -1.75
C GLU A 63 10.34 -0.96 -2.97
N ILE A 64 10.98 -2.08 -3.32
CA ILE A 64 11.79 -2.19 -4.54
C ILE A 64 10.92 -2.01 -5.79
N LYS A 65 9.81 -2.75 -5.90
CA LYS A 65 8.90 -2.65 -7.06
C LYS A 65 8.32 -1.26 -7.23
N LEU A 66 7.96 -0.58 -6.14
CA LEU A 66 7.45 0.79 -6.16
C LEU A 66 8.50 1.78 -6.67
N ARG A 67 9.77 1.64 -6.27
CA ARG A 67 10.86 2.50 -6.77
C ARG A 67 11.00 2.39 -8.29
N ASP A 68 10.99 1.16 -8.80
CA ASP A 68 11.07 0.89 -10.23
C ASP A 68 9.85 1.44 -10.97
N LEU A 69 8.63 1.16 -10.47
CA LEU A 69 7.39 1.68 -11.05
C LEU A 69 7.41 3.21 -11.15
N ILE A 70 7.78 3.90 -10.07
CA ILE A 70 7.85 5.37 -10.04
C ILE A 70 8.86 5.88 -11.07
N TYR A 71 10.06 5.30 -11.09
CA TYR A 71 11.11 5.72 -12.00
C TYR A 71 10.68 5.54 -13.46
N PHE A 72 10.15 4.37 -13.83
CA PHE A 72 9.70 4.10 -15.19
C PHE A 72 8.48 4.94 -15.58
N ALA A 73 7.48 5.08 -14.70
CA ALA A 73 6.31 5.91 -14.98
C ALA A 73 6.71 7.35 -15.32
N PHE A 74 7.61 7.96 -14.54
CA PHE A 74 8.10 9.29 -14.87
C PHE A 74 8.94 9.32 -16.14
N LYS A 75 9.85 8.36 -16.33
CA LYS A 75 10.74 8.31 -17.50
C LYS A 75 9.99 8.11 -18.81
N THR A 76 8.78 7.52 -18.78
CA THR A 76 7.92 7.40 -19.97
C THR A 76 7.20 8.70 -20.35
N GLN A 77 7.05 9.63 -19.42
CA GLN A 77 6.23 10.84 -19.60
C GLN A 77 7.05 12.12 -19.66
N TYR A 78 8.25 12.12 -19.07
CA TYR A 78 9.05 13.30 -18.86
C TYR A 78 10.51 13.10 -19.27
N LYS A 79 11.22 14.20 -19.50
CA LYS A 79 12.68 14.17 -19.73
C LYS A 79 13.42 14.00 -18.40
N GLU A 80 14.67 13.53 -18.46
CA GLU A 80 15.47 13.19 -17.27
C GLU A 80 15.54 14.31 -16.21
N VAL A 81 15.60 15.58 -16.63
CA VAL A 81 15.60 16.74 -15.71
C VAL A 81 14.29 16.82 -14.92
N GLU A 82 13.15 16.73 -15.60
CA GLU A 82 11.82 16.79 -14.99
C GLU A 82 11.53 15.56 -14.11
N VAL A 83 12.00 14.38 -14.54
CA VAL A 83 11.93 13.13 -13.75
C VAL A 83 12.62 13.34 -12.40
N ARG A 84 13.83 13.91 -12.44
CA ARG A 84 14.62 14.20 -11.24
C ARG A 84 13.92 15.19 -10.33
N GLU A 85 13.39 16.30 -10.87
CA GLU A 85 12.64 17.30 -10.09
C GLU A 85 11.43 16.70 -9.40
N LYS A 86 10.64 15.88 -10.11
CA LYS A 86 9.45 15.22 -9.56
C LYS A 86 9.79 14.26 -8.43
N ILE A 87 10.87 13.49 -8.58
CA ILE A 87 11.37 12.59 -7.54
C ILE A 87 11.82 13.39 -6.31
N LEU A 88 12.62 14.43 -6.51
CA LEU A 88 13.14 15.30 -5.44
C LEU A 88 12.04 16.11 -4.72
N SER A 89 10.88 16.31 -5.34
CA SER A 89 9.73 17.02 -4.74
C SER A 89 9.16 16.33 -3.48
N ALA A 90 9.50 15.06 -3.25
CA ALA A 90 9.14 14.35 -2.01
C ALA A 90 10.15 14.55 -0.88
N LYS A 91 11.32 15.13 -1.17
CA LYS A 91 12.36 15.48 -0.19
C LYS A 91 12.28 16.97 0.17
N SER A 92 12.82 17.31 1.34
CA SER A 92 13.06 18.70 1.71
C SER A 92 14.06 19.33 0.75
N SER A 93 13.85 20.60 0.36
CA SER A 93 14.78 21.33 -0.51
C SER A 93 16.20 21.39 0.04
N LYS A 94 16.36 21.37 1.38
CA LYS A 94 17.67 21.34 2.06
C LYS A 94 18.47 20.06 1.81
N ASP A 95 17.81 18.98 1.38
CA ASP A 95 18.48 17.71 1.08
C ASP A 95 18.86 17.58 -0.39
N HIS A 96 18.44 18.50 -1.26
CA HIS A 96 18.68 18.41 -2.71
C HIS A 96 20.18 18.45 -3.05
N ASP A 97 20.95 19.28 -2.34
CA ASP A 97 22.40 19.38 -2.52
C ASP A 97 23.12 18.07 -2.20
N LYS A 98 22.61 17.28 -1.24
CA LYS A 98 23.16 15.95 -0.89
C LYS A 98 23.02 14.95 -2.02
N PHE A 99 22.12 15.20 -2.95
CA PHE A 99 21.84 14.33 -4.08
C PHE A 99 22.53 14.79 -5.37
N ALA A 100 23.23 15.92 -5.35
CA ALA A 100 23.97 16.44 -6.49
C ALA A 100 24.96 15.38 -7.03
N GLY A 101 25.01 15.23 -8.36
CA GLY A 101 25.88 14.25 -9.02
C GLY A 101 25.43 12.77 -8.92
N ILE A 102 24.42 12.44 -8.10
CA ILE A 102 23.87 11.08 -8.02
C ILE A 102 22.86 10.88 -9.16
N PRO A 103 23.03 9.85 -10.03
CA PRO A 103 22.04 9.54 -11.06
C PRO A 103 20.66 9.26 -10.49
N THR A 104 19.60 9.75 -11.15
CA THR A 104 18.22 9.67 -10.66
C THR A 104 17.78 8.24 -10.35
N LYS A 105 18.20 7.27 -11.17
CA LYS A 105 17.93 5.84 -10.92
C LYS A 105 18.56 5.35 -9.61
N LYS A 106 19.85 5.64 -9.39
CA LYS A 106 20.55 5.29 -8.14
C LYS A 106 19.95 5.98 -6.92
N LEU A 107 19.45 7.19 -7.09
CA LEU A 107 18.76 7.93 -6.05
C LEU A 107 17.45 7.23 -5.64
N MET A 108 16.64 6.80 -6.62
CA MET A 108 15.43 6.02 -6.35
C MET A 108 15.73 4.71 -5.61
N GLU A 109 16.75 3.99 -6.04
CA GLU A 109 17.16 2.70 -5.46
C GLU A 109 17.55 2.80 -3.97
N ASN A 110 18.25 3.87 -3.58
CA ASN A 110 18.97 3.90 -2.29
C ASN A 110 18.50 4.99 -1.32
N SER A 111 17.72 5.98 -1.77
CA SER A 111 17.48 7.19 -0.98
C SER A 111 16.02 7.49 -0.67
N TYR A 112 15.07 6.67 -1.13
CA TYR A 112 13.65 6.84 -0.85
C TYR A 112 13.09 5.69 -0.01
N PHE A 113 12.53 6.02 1.15
CA PHE A 113 11.86 5.09 2.04
C PHE A 113 10.37 4.95 1.70
N TYR A 114 9.76 3.87 2.19
CA TYR A 114 8.37 3.49 1.93
C TYR A 114 7.34 4.64 1.96
N LEU A 115 7.37 5.47 3.02
CA LEU A 115 6.45 6.60 3.15
C LEU A 115 6.73 7.73 2.15
N GLU A 116 7.98 7.89 1.72
CA GLU A 116 8.33 8.87 0.70
C GLU A 116 7.83 8.44 -0.68
N LEU A 117 7.86 7.13 -0.97
CA LEU A 117 7.25 6.57 -2.18
C LEU A 117 5.73 6.82 -2.21
N LYS A 118 5.06 6.66 -1.06
CA LYS A 118 3.64 7.03 -0.90
C LYS A 118 3.41 8.50 -1.25
N VAL A 119 4.25 9.40 -0.75
CA VAL A 119 4.15 10.86 -1.04
C VAL A 119 4.32 11.13 -2.54
N ILE A 120 5.32 10.52 -3.19
CA ILE A 120 5.57 10.70 -4.63
C ILE A 120 4.34 10.29 -5.45
N ILE A 121 3.80 9.09 -5.19
CA ILE A 121 2.63 8.56 -5.91
C ILE A 121 1.41 9.44 -5.67
N ASN A 122 1.14 9.83 -4.42
CA ASN A 122 -0.03 10.64 -4.09
C ASN A 122 0.00 12.05 -4.71
N LYS A 123 1.18 12.67 -4.81
CA LYS A 123 1.37 13.96 -5.50
C LYS A 123 1.21 13.86 -7.01
N ASN A 124 1.45 12.69 -7.59
CA ASN A 124 1.45 12.44 -9.02
C ASN A 124 0.39 11.40 -9.41
N TRP A 125 -0.75 11.41 -8.71
CA TRP A 125 -1.73 10.32 -8.76
C TRP A 125 -2.21 10.01 -10.18
N ASP A 126 -2.38 11.01 -11.03
CA ASP A 126 -2.89 10.82 -12.39
C ASP A 126 -2.05 9.81 -13.19
N LEU A 127 -0.73 9.80 -12.99
CA LEU A 127 0.20 8.86 -13.62
C LEU A 127 0.05 7.43 -13.13
N PHE A 128 -0.37 7.25 -11.88
CA PHE A 128 -0.47 5.95 -11.20
C PHE A 128 -1.91 5.45 -11.07
N SER A 129 -2.89 6.28 -11.45
CA SER A 129 -4.32 6.00 -11.33
C SER A 129 -4.75 4.73 -12.06
N ARG A 130 -4.12 4.43 -13.20
CA ARG A 130 -4.39 3.20 -13.97
C ARG A 130 -3.81 1.94 -13.34
N VAL A 131 -2.78 2.07 -12.51
CA VAL A 131 -2.14 0.94 -11.83
C VAL A 131 -2.91 0.61 -10.55
N PHE A 132 -3.18 1.63 -9.73
CA PHE A 132 -3.77 1.42 -8.40
C PHE A 132 -5.29 1.57 -8.35
N GLU A 133 -5.90 2.21 -9.37
CA GLU A 133 -7.35 2.42 -9.56
C GLU A 133 -8.03 3.31 -8.51
N ASP A 134 -7.71 3.14 -7.22
CA ASP A 134 -8.33 3.82 -6.09
C ASP A 134 -7.26 4.45 -5.17
N LYS A 135 -7.28 5.79 -5.11
CA LYS A 135 -6.33 6.58 -4.32
C LYS A 135 -6.49 6.37 -2.82
N SER A 136 -7.73 6.23 -2.36
CA SER A 136 -8.03 6.03 -0.94
C SER A 136 -7.53 4.66 -0.52
N LYS A 137 -7.82 3.63 -1.32
CA LYS A 137 -7.35 2.27 -1.06
C LYS A 137 -5.84 2.18 -1.07
N PHE A 138 -5.16 2.82 -2.03
CA PHE A 138 -3.70 2.93 -2.05
C PHE A 138 -3.17 3.58 -0.78
N THR A 139 -3.71 4.75 -0.43
CA THR A 139 -3.27 5.53 0.73
C THR A 139 -3.43 4.73 2.03
N SER A 140 -4.61 4.15 2.26
CA SER A 140 -4.88 3.34 3.45
C SER A 140 -4.01 2.08 3.50
N SER A 141 -3.75 1.42 2.36
CA SER A 141 -2.89 0.22 2.32
C SER A 141 -1.45 0.56 2.68
N MET A 142 -0.91 1.67 2.16
CA MET A 142 0.43 2.15 2.52
C MET A 142 0.49 2.55 4.01
N ASP A 143 -0.55 3.18 4.56
CA ASP A 143 -0.58 3.55 5.98
C ASP A 143 -0.56 2.33 6.90
N ILE A 144 -1.45 1.36 6.65
CA ILE A 144 -1.54 0.11 7.42
C ILE A 144 -0.20 -0.63 7.41
N VAL A 145 0.49 -0.72 6.27
CA VAL A 145 1.78 -1.41 6.20
C VAL A 145 2.91 -0.64 6.90
N SER A 146 2.81 0.69 6.97
CA SER A 146 3.83 1.55 7.59
C SER A 146 3.79 1.58 9.11
N GLU A 147 2.61 1.42 9.71
CA GLU A 147 2.39 1.55 11.16
C GLU A 147 3.12 0.47 11.95
N PHE A 148 3.31 -0.72 11.36
CA PHE A 148 3.90 -1.87 12.03
C PHE A 148 5.41 -1.98 11.78
N ARG A 149 6.13 -0.88 12.05
CA ARG A 149 7.60 -0.90 12.06
C ARG A 149 8.11 -1.85 13.15
N VAL A 150 8.96 -2.78 12.72
CA VAL A 150 9.65 -3.76 13.53
C VAL A 150 10.80 -3.07 14.29
N ASP A 151 10.47 -2.18 15.22
CA ASP A 151 11.42 -1.81 16.27
C ASP A 151 11.27 -2.85 17.39
N ALA A 152 12.36 -3.29 18.02
CA ALA A 152 12.34 -4.41 18.99
C ALA A 152 11.42 -4.18 20.21
N HIS A 153 10.92 -2.96 20.39
CA HIS A 153 9.95 -2.53 21.40
C HIS A 153 8.52 -2.31 20.87
N ALA A 154 8.25 -2.67 19.60
CA ALA A 154 6.92 -2.56 19.02
C ALA A 154 5.92 -3.44 19.79
N LYS A 155 4.66 -3.00 19.87
CA LYS A 155 3.57 -3.75 20.50
C LYS A 155 3.42 -5.13 19.84
N PRO A 156 2.91 -6.15 20.55
CA PRO A 156 2.51 -7.40 19.93
C PRO A 156 1.48 -7.12 18.83
N ILE A 157 1.67 -7.74 17.67
CA ILE A 157 0.72 -7.69 16.55
C ILE A 157 -0.41 -8.67 16.87
N THR A 158 -1.62 -8.16 17.02
CA THR A 158 -2.83 -8.97 17.18
C THR A 158 -3.15 -9.75 15.90
N ASP A 159 -3.98 -10.78 15.99
CA ASP A 159 -4.35 -11.57 14.82
C ASP A 159 -5.20 -10.74 13.83
N GLU A 160 -6.02 -9.82 14.33
CA GLU A 160 -6.79 -8.88 13.55
C GLU A 160 -5.87 -7.91 12.77
N GLU A 161 -4.92 -7.26 13.46
CA GLU A 161 -3.93 -6.38 12.82
C GLU A 161 -3.11 -7.16 11.78
N TYR A 162 -2.70 -8.38 12.11
CA TYR A 162 -1.96 -9.23 11.18
C TYR A 162 -2.78 -9.52 9.91
N ALA A 163 -4.07 -9.83 10.04
CA ALA A 163 -4.95 -10.04 8.90
C ALA A 163 -5.08 -8.78 8.02
N PHE A 164 -5.25 -7.59 8.62
CA PHE A 164 -5.32 -6.33 7.89
C PHE A 164 -4.02 -6.00 7.15
N ILE A 165 -2.87 -6.17 7.79
CA ILE A 165 -1.56 -5.96 7.16
C ILE A 165 -1.39 -6.90 5.98
N ASN A 166 -1.73 -8.18 6.16
CA ASN A 166 -1.62 -9.17 5.09
C ASN A 166 -2.54 -8.86 3.90
N TYR A 167 -3.76 -8.38 4.16
CA TYR A 167 -4.67 -7.94 3.10
C TYR A 167 -4.08 -6.75 2.33
N SER A 168 -3.59 -5.73 3.03
CA SER A 168 -2.99 -4.54 2.42
C SER A 168 -1.73 -4.88 1.61
N LEU A 169 -0.85 -5.75 2.14
CA LEU A 169 0.32 -6.23 1.42
C LEU A 169 -0.05 -7.01 0.16
N THR A 170 -1.04 -7.91 0.24
CA THR A 170 -1.48 -8.72 -0.90
C THR A 170 -2.06 -7.85 -2.00
N TRP A 171 -2.90 -6.88 -1.62
CA TRP A 171 -3.44 -5.94 -2.59
C TRP A 171 -2.34 -5.11 -3.29
N LEU A 172 -1.33 -4.63 -2.55
CA LEU A 172 -0.19 -3.92 -3.14
C LEU A 172 0.64 -4.82 -4.07
N GLU A 173 0.86 -6.08 -3.69
CA GLU A 173 1.57 -7.08 -4.50
C GLU A 173 0.84 -7.40 -5.80
N ASP A 174 -0.49 -7.50 -5.77
CA ASP A 174 -1.31 -7.78 -6.96
C ASP A 174 -1.30 -6.62 -7.96
N LYS A 175 -1.04 -5.38 -7.50
CA LYS A 175 -0.96 -4.18 -8.36
C LYS A 175 0.44 -3.94 -8.94
N LEU A 176 1.48 -4.60 -8.45
CA LEU A 176 2.91 -4.36 -8.78
C LEU A 176 3.56 -5.54 -9.50
#